data_AF-A0A523Z4E0-F1
#
_entry.id   AF-A0A523Z4E0-F1
#
_cell.length_a   1.000
_cell.length_b   1.000
_cell.length_c   1.000
_cell.angle_alpha   90.00
_cell.angle_beta   90.00
_cell.angle_gamma   90.00
#
_symmetry.space_group_name_H-M   'P 1'
#
loop_
_entity.id
_entity.type
_entity.pdbx_description
1 polymer ?
#
loop_
_entity_poly.entity_id
_entity_poly.type
_entity_poly.pdbx_seq_one_letter_code
_entity_poly.pdbx_strand_id
1 'polypeptide(L)' 'MIVHADARPDSQLSEERLGMGDLDCDLVATEASSEDALIANVRDADVVLVAGAQITRRVLEDL' A
#
# COMPACT_ATOMS: atom_id res chain seq x y z
N MET A 1 -3.00 -6.59 10.64
CA MET A 1 -2.36 -5.35 10.17
C MET A 1 -2.49 -5.30 8.65
N ILE A 2 -3.02 -4.22 8.07
CA ILE A 2 -3.22 -4.09 6.62
C ILE A 2 -2.07 -3.29 6.03
N VAL A 3 -1.38 -3.88 5.05
CA VAL A 3 -0.24 -3.26 4.37
C VAL A 3 -0.60 -3.04 2.91
N HIS A 4 -0.65 -1.78 2.50
CA HIS A 4 -0.87 -1.39 1.11
C HIS A 4 0.47 -1.18 0.42
N ALA A 5 0.70 -1.92 -0.67
CA ALA A 5 1.90 -1.78 -1.50
C ALA A 5 1.55 -1.17 -2.85
N ASP A 6 2.30 -0.12 -3.22
CA ASP A 6 2.29 0.52 -4.55
C ASP A 6 2.84 -0.45 -5.58
N ALA A 7 1.94 -1.26 -6.12
CA ALA A 7 2.21 -2.28 -7.11
C ALA A 7 0.96 -2.56 -7.91
N ARG A 8 1.13 -3.08 -9.13
CA ARG A 8 -0.02 -3.51 -9.93
C ARG A 8 -0.87 -4.52 -9.14
N PRO A 9 -2.21 -4.50 -9.26
CA PRO A 9 -3.08 -5.40 -8.49
C PRO A 9 -2.80 -6.90 -8.74
N ASP A 10 -2.22 -7.25 -9.88
CA ASP A 10 -1.80 -8.60 -10.26
C ASP A 10 -0.35 -8.94 -9.87
N SER A 11 0.36 -8.00 -9.24
CA SER A 11 1.73 -8.20 -8.79
C SER A 11 1.77 -9.23 -7.66
N GLN A 12 2.68 -10.20 -7.80
CA GLN A 12 2.76 -11.32 -6.85
C GLN A 12 3.38 -10.95 -5.50
N LEU A 13 4.14 -9.84 -5.44
CA LEU A 13 4.81 -9.32 -4.22
C LEU A 13 5.48 -10.44 -3.38
N SER A 14 6.16 -11.37 -4.07
CA SER A 14 6.58 -12.64 -3.47
C SER A 14 7.64 -12.48 -2.38
N GLU A 15 8.54 -11.50 -2.53
CA GLU A 15 9.58 -11.21 -1.54
C GLU A 15 8.99 -10.53 -0.30
N GLU A 16 8.07 -9.59 -0.49
CA GLU A 16 7.35 -8.91 0.57
C GLU A 16 6.49 -9.90 1.36
N ARG A 17 5.72 -10.75 0.66
CA ARG A 17 4.94 -11.84 1.29
C ARG A 17 5.82 -12.80 2.07
N LEU A 18 7.00 -13.14 1.55
CA LEU A 18 7.95 -14.02 2.25
C LEU A 18 8.49 -13.35 3.53
N GLY A 19 8.88 -12.07 3.45
CA GLY A 19 9.38 -11.31 4.59
C GLY A 19 8.31 -11.03 5.65
N MET A 20 7.04 -11.06 5.26
CA MET A 20 5.89 -10.84 6.12
C MET A 20 5.19 -12.13 6.57
N GLY A 21 5.64 -13.31 6.12
CA GLY A 21 4.95 -14.58 6.36
C GLY A 21 4.78 -14.97 7.83
N ASP A 22 5.62 -14.43 8.72
CA ASP A 22 5.54 -14.64 10.17
C ASP A 22 4.75 -13.52 10.90
N LEU A 23 4.27 -12.50 10.17
CA LEU A 23 3.48 -11.39 10.68
C LEU A 23 1.99 -11.63 10.41
N ASP A 24 1.14 -11.30 11.37
CA ASP A 24 -0.32 -11.33 11.22
C ASP A 24 -0.80 -10.10 10.42
N CYS A 25 -0.47 -10.08 9.13
CA CYS A 25 -0.75 -8.98 8.24
C CYS A 25 -1.27 -9.39 6.86
N ASP A 26 -2.15 -8.56 6.32
CA ASP A 26 -2.69 -8.67 4.99
C ASP A 26 -1.95 -7.72 4.06
N LEU A 27 -1.25 -8.26 3.06
CA LEU A 27 -0.59 -7.47 2.02
C LEU A 27 -1.53 -7.29 0.82
N VAL A 28 -1.90 -6.03 0.55
CA VAL A 28 -2.78 -5.62 -0.53
C VAL A 28 -1.96 -4.86 -1.57
N ALA A 29 -1.90 -5.38 -2.79
CA ALA A 29 -1.29 -4.69 -3.93
C ALA A 29 -2.30 -3.68 -4.48
N THR A 30 -1.92 -2.41 -4.53
CA THR A 30 -2.76 -1.34 -5.07
C THR A 30 -1.97 -0.40 -5.96
N GLU A 31 -2.58 0.01 -7.06
CA GLU A 31 -2.03 1.01 -7.97
C GLU A 31 -2.94 2.25 -7.93
N ALA A 32 -2.34 3.43 -7.96
CA ALA A 32 -3.05 4.70 -7.99
C ALA A 32 -2.53 5.57 -9.14
N SER A 33 -3.44 6.01 -10.01
CA SER A 33 -3.13 6.95 -11.10
C SER A 33 -3.43 8.41 -10.75
N SER A 34 -3.97 8.66 -9.56
CA SER A 34 -4.25 10.00 -9.01
C SER A 34 -4.07 10.01 -7.49
N GLU A 35 -3.92 11.21 -6.92
CA GLU A 35 -3.84 11.40 -5.47
C GLU A 35 -5.11 10.93 -4.76
N ASP A 36 -6.29 11.20 -5.32
CA ASP A 36 -7.57 10.74 -4.75
C ASP A 36 -7.68 9.21 -4.75
N ALA A 37 -7.17 8.55 -5.79
CA ALA A 37 -7.11 7.08 -5.84
C ALA A 37 -6.12 6.53 -4.79
N LEU A 38 -4.99 7.21 -4.58
CA LEU A 38 -4.03 6.83 -3.55
C LEU A 38 -4.65 6.96 -2.15
N ILE A 39 -5.32 8.08 -1.86
CA ILE A 39 -6.04 8.29 -0.59
C ILE A 39 -7.09 7.19 -0.37
N ALA A 40 -7.88 6.89 -1.39
CA ALA A 40 -8.89 5.83 -1.31
C ALA A 40 -8.27 4.45 -1.03
N ASN A 41 -7.10 4.15 -1.61
CA ASN A 41 -6.38 2.91 -1.40
C ASN A 41 -5.78 2.79 0.01
N VAL A 42 -5.35 3.88 0.64
CA VAL A 42 -4.58 3.81 1.90
C VAL A 42 -5.40 4.09 3.16
N ARG A 43 -6.67 4.46 3.01
CA ARG A 43 -7.56 4.86 4.11
C ARG A 43 -7.68 3.82 5.24
N ASP A 44 -7.58 2.54 4.91
CA ASP A 44 -7.67 1.42 5.85
C ASP A 44 -6.30 0.75 6.07
N ALA A 45 -5.22 1.34 5.56
CA ALA A 45 -3.88 0.82 5.70
C ALA A 45 -3.29 1.19 7.07
N ASP A 46 -2.75 0.20 7.77
CA ASP A 46 -1.87 0.43 8.92
C ASP A 46 -0.45 0.81 8.47
N VAL A 47 -0.03 0.33 7.30
CA VAL A 47 1.28 0.56 6.69
C VAL A 47 1.12 0.78 5.20
N VAL A 48 1.84 1.76 4.66
CA VAL A 48 1.89 2.05 3.22
C VAL A 48 3.32 1.90 2.70
N LEU A 49 3.52 1.03 1.71
CA LEU A 49 4.77 0.80 1.01
C LEU A 49 4.69 1.43 -0.38
N VAL A 50 5.52 2.42 -0.66
CA VAL A 50 5.46 3.17 -1.91
C VAL A 50 6.81 3.18 -2.60
N ALA A 51 6.85 2.72 -3.85
CA ALA A 51 8.08 2.68 -4.64
C ALA A 51 8.26 3.92 -5.51
N GLY A 52 7.16 4.53 -5.99
CA GLY A 52 7.23 5.66 -6.92
C GLY A 52 6.19 6.77 -6.72
N ALA A 53 5.09 6.52 -6.02
CA ALA A 53 4.09 7.55 -5.79
C ALA A 53 4.57 8.62 -4.79
N GLN A 54 4.19 9.88 -5.04
CA GLN A 54 4.49 10.98 -4.13
C GLN A 54 3.52 10.95 -2.94
N ILE A 55 4.05 10.82 -1.73
CA ILE A 55 3.27 10.96 -0.49
C ILE A 55 3.20 12.44 -0.12
N THR A 56 2.09 13.09 -0.45
CA THR A 56 1.84 14.49 -0.13
C THR A 56 1.35 14.65 1.31
N ARG A 57 1.33 15.88 1.83
CA ARG A 57 0.69 16.18 3.13
C ARG A 57 -0.78 15.73 3.16
N ARG A 58 -1.49 15.90 2.05
CA ARG A 58 -2.91 15.53 1.96
C ARG A 58 -3.11 14.03 2.12
N VAL A 59 -2.25 13.22 1.48
CA VAL A 59 -2.25 11.75 1.67
C VAL A 59 -2.00 11.39 3.14
N LEU A 60 -1.07 12.06 3.81
CA LEU A 60 -0.75 11.79 5.22
C LEU A 60 -1.86 12.18 6.20
N GLU A 61 -2.68 13.18 5.85
CA GLU A 61 -3.80 13.62 6.69
C GLU A 61 -5.00 12.66 6.65
N ASP A 62 -5.03 11.76 5.65
CA ASP A 62 -6.08 10.76 5.43
C ASP A 62 -5.64 9.32 5.78
N LEU A 63 -4.48 9.14 6.42
CA LEU A 63 -3.97 7.85 6.95
C LEU A 63 -4.47 7.56 8.37
#